data_AF-A0A822AGJ0-F1
#
_entry.id   AF-A0A822AGJ0-F1
#
_cell.length_a   1.000
_cell.length_b   1.000
_cell.length_c   1.000
_cell.angle_alpha   90.00
_cell.angle_beta   90.00
_cell.angle_gamma   90.00
#
_symmetry.space_group_name_H-M   'P 1'
#
loop_
_entity.id
_entity.type
_entity.pdbx_description
1 polymer ?
#
loop_
_entity_poly.entity_id
_entity_poly.type
_entity_poly.pdbx_seq_one_letter_code
_entity_poly.pdbx_strand_id
1 'polypeptide(L)' 'MILMTVIHLLLLLVALSSSAPSSSPPASNFEEFDLKLYSTLSQNKKNENVFFSPASISLAMSMCAVGAQQE' A
#
# COMPACT_ATOMS: atom_id res chain seq x y z
N MET A 1 -7.26 43.06 8.47
CA MET A 1 -6.86 42.57 7.12
C MET A 1 -5.57 41.76 7.17
N ILE A 2 -4.53 42.22 7.88
CA ILE A 2 -3.22 41.54 7.99
C ILE A 2 -3.27 40.17 8.72
N LEU A 3 -4.09 40.03 9.76
CA LEU A 3 -4.19 38.77 10.53
C LEU A 3 -4.74 37.60 9.67
N MET A 4 -5.72 37.88 8.80
CA MET A 4 -6.33 36.87 7.94
C MET A 4 -5.38 36.38 6.85
N THR A 5 -4.50 37.24 6.33
CA THR A 5 -3.49 36.86 5.34
C THR A 5 -2.35 36.06 5.96
N VAL A 6 -1.96 36.36 7.20
CA VAL A 6 -0.94 35.59 7.93
C VAL A 6 -1.43 34.17 8.24
N ILE A 7 -2.70 34.01 8.63
CA ILE A 7 -3.30 32.69 8.89
C ILE A 7 -3.37 31.85 7.62
N HIS A 8 -3.77 32.42 6.48
CA HIS A 8 -3.79 31.71 5.20
C HIS A 8 -2.37 31.32 4.74
N LEU A 9 -1.39 32.19 4.93
CA LEU A 9 0.01 31.90 4.59
C LEU A 9 0.59 30.78 5.47
N LEU A 10 0.25 30.77 6.76
CA LEU A 10 0.68 29.72 7.69
C LEU A 10 0.02 28.37 7.36
N LEU A 11 -1.27 28.36 7.01
CA LEU A 11 -1.99 27.15 6.61
C LEU A 11 -1.40 26.53 5.33
N LEU A 12 -1.03 27.38 4.37
CA LEU A 12 -0.40 26.95 3.12
C LEU A 12 1.01 26.37 3.33
N LEU A 13 1.76 26.93 4.29
CA LEU A 13 3.08 26.41 4.68
C LEU A 13 3.00 25.03 5.36
N VAL A 14 1.98 24.82 6.20
CA VAL A 14 1.70 23.53 6.84
C VAL A 14 1.28 22.48 5.81
N ALA A 15 0.45 22.86 4.82
CA ALA A 15 0.03 21.95 3.75
C ALA A 15 1.22 21.47 2.90
N LEU A 16 2.20 22.34 2.64
CA LEU A 16 3.40 21.98 1.87
C LEU A 16 4.38 21.09 2.66
N SER A 17 4.36 21.18 4.00
CA SER A 17 5.16 20.32 4.87
C SER A 17 4.54 18.91 5.03
N SER A 18 3.24 18.76 4.72
CA SER A 18 2.52 17.49 4.78
C SER A 18 2.74 16.61 3.54
N SER A 19 3.28 17.15 2.44
CA SER A 19 3.71 16.33 1.31
C SER A 19 5.11 15.78 1.58
N ALA A 20 5.26 14.98 2.63
CA ALA A 20 6.34 14.02 2.62
C ALA A 20 6.11 13.13 1.39
N PRO A 21 7.04 13.05 0.42
CA PRO A 21 6.99 11.96 -0.53
C PRO A 21 6.97 10.70 0.33
N SER A 22 5.93 9.90 0.20
CA SER A 22 5.95 8.52 0.68
C SER A 22 7.00 7.80 -0.15
N SER A 23 8.28 8.06 0.12
CA SER A 23 9.37 7.19 -0.27
C SER A 23 9.22 5.98 0.63
N SER A 24 8.27 5.10 0.26
CA SER A 24 8.26 3.74 0.76
C SER A 24 9.68 3.20 0.51
N PRO A 25 10.29 2.52 1.50
CA PRO A 25 11.53 1.80 1.27
C PRO A 25 11.36 0.90 0.02
N PRO A 26 12.44 0.51 -0.69
CA PRO A 26 12.33 -0.39 -1.83
C PRO A 26 11.39 -1.53 -1.45
N ALA A 27 10.31 -1.69 -2.23
CA ALA A 27 9.19 -2.55 -1.89
C ALA A 27 9.76 -3.90 -1.44
N SER A 28 9.45 -4.28 -0.20
CA SER A 28 9.85 -5.61 0.28
C SER A 28 9.27 -6.66 -0.67
N ASN A 29 9.90 -7.83 -0.81
CA ASN A 29 9.35 -8.92 -1.65
C ASN A 29 7.88 -9.25 -1.34
N PHE A 30 7.48 -8.99 -0.09
CA PHE A 30 6.12 -9.13 0.40
C PHE A 30 5.15 -8.08 -0.15
N GLU A 31 5.59 -6.81 -0.25
CA GLU A 31 4.80 -5.70 -0.77
C GLU A 31 4.60 -5.80 -2.29
N GLU A 32 5.61 -6.28 -3.01
CA GLU A 32 5.49 -6.59 -4.44
C GLU A 32 4.53 -7.76 -4.70
N PHE A 33 4.61 -8.82 -3.88
CA PHE A 33 3.66 -9.93 -3.92
C PHE A 33 2.22 -9.44 -3.66
N ASP A 34 2.02 -8.60 -2.64
CA ASP A 34 0.71 -8.07 -2.28
C ASP A 34 0.12 -7.21 -3.41
N LEU A 35 0.88 -6.25 -3.95
CA LEU A 35 0.45 -5.42 -5.07
C LEU A 35 0.08 -6.26 -6.30
N LYS A 36 0.85 -7.31 -6.60
CA LYS A 36 0.56 -8.22 -7.71
C LYS A 36 -0.71 -9.04 -7.47
N LEU A 37 -0.91 -9.52 -6.24
CA LEU A 37 -2.10 -10.27 -5.84
C LEU A 37 -3.35 -9.38 -5.92
N TYR A 38 -3.28 -8.16 -5.36
CA TYR A 38 -4.36 -7.18 -5.44
C TYR A 38 -4.71 -6.83 -6.88
N SER A 39 -3.71 -6.54 -7.73
CA SER A 39 -3.91 -6.21 -9.14
C SER A 39 -4.64 -7.35 -9.88
N THR A 40 -4.21 -8.59 -9.64
CA THR A 40 -4.83 -9.79 -10.26
C THR A 40 -6.29 -9.97 -9.83
N LEU A 41 -6.58 -9.76 -8.54
CA LEU A 41 -7.94 -9.86 -7.99
C LEU A 41 -8.83 -8.73 -8.51
N SER A 42 -8.33 -7.49 -8.51
CA SER A 42 -9.03 -6.30 -8.99
C SER A 42 -9.41 -6.39 -10.48
N GLN A 43 -8.53 -6.99 -11.31
CA GLN A 43 -8.81 -7.23 -12.72
C GLN A 43 -9.96 -8.22 -12.95
N ASN A 44 -10.07 -9.26 -12.12
CA ASN A 44 -11.14 -10.27 -12.22
C ASN A 44 -12.47 -9.82 -11.62
N LYS A 45 -12.43 -8.88 -10.67
CA LYS A 45 -13.56 -8.51 -9.80
C LYS A 45 -13.83 -7.00 -9.85
N LYS A 46 -14.00 -6.44 -11.06
CA LYS A 46 -14.29 -5.00 -11.24
C LYS A 46 -15.54 -4.60 -10.45
N ASN A 47 -15.41 -3.57 -9.60
CA ASN A 47 -16.45 -3.01 -8.73
C ASN A 47 -16.91 -3.90 -7.55
N GLU A 48 -16.18 -4.96 -7.22
CA GLU A 48 -16.39 -5.69 -5.96
C GLU A 48 -15.34 -5.30 -4.91
N ASN A 49 -15.74 -5.32 -3.65
CA ASN A 49 -14.82 -5.07 -2.53
C ASN A 49 -13.82 -6.24 -2.45
N VAL A 50 -12.54 -5.95 -2.57
CA VAL A 50 -11.45 -6.91 -2.43
C VAL A 50 -10.83 -6.72 -1.04
N PHE A 51 -11.02 -7.69 -0.15
CA PHE A 51 -10.46 -7.69 1.20
C PHE A 51 -9.77 -9.02 1.47
N PHE A 52 -8.48 -8.99 1.77
CA PHE A 52 -7.68 -10.19 2.09
C PHE A 52 -6.50 -9.84 3.00
N SER A 53 -5.93 -10.86 3.63
CA SER A 53 -4.69 -10.74 4.40
C SER A 53 -3.53 -11.33 3.59
N PRO A 54 -2.62 -10.51 3.04
CA PRO A 54 -1.53 -10.99 2.20
C PRO A 54 -0.58 -11.91 3.01
N ALA A 55 -0.35 -11.57 4.28
CA ALA A 55 0.52 -12.33 5.19
C ALA A 55 0.01 -13.75 5.44
N SER A 56 -1.30 -13.91 5.66
CA SER A 56 -1.90 -15.23 5.88
C SER A 56 -1.79 -16.11 4.64
N ILE A 57 -1.96 -15.54 3.44
CA ILE A 57 -1.88 -16.28 2.18
C ILE A 57 -0.43 -16.70 1.91
N SER A 58 0.52 -15.78 2.09
CA SER A 58 1.95 -16.10 1.95
C SER A 58 2.38 -17.19 2.92
N LEU A 59 1.95 -17.13 4.19
CA LEU A 59 2.25 -18.16 5.18
C LEU A 59 1.72 -19.53 4.78
N ALA A 60 0.45 -19.61 4.37
CA ALA A 60 -0.15 -20.86 3.92
C ALA A 60 0.58 -21.44 2.70
N MET A 61 0.91 -20.59 1.72
CA MET A 61 1.72 -20.97 0.56
C MET A 61 3.12 -21.44 0.96
N SER A 62 3.77 -20.80 1.93
CA SER A 62 5.07 -21.25 2.44
C SER A 62 4.98 -22.60 3.12
N MET A 63 3.95 -22.86 3.93
CA MET A 63 3.72 -24.17 4.54
C MET A 63 3.48 -25.25 3.48
N CYS A 64 2.71 -24.94 2.44
CA CYS A 64 2.53 -25.84 1.29
C CYS A 64 3.85 -26.08 0.55
N ALA A 65 4.66 -25.03 0.34
CA ALA A 65 5.96 -25.16 -0.33
C ALA A 65 6.95 -26.03 0.45
N VAL A 66 6.89 -26.02 1.79
CA VAL A 66 7.70 -26.92 2.64
C VAL A 66 7.29 -28.39 2.46
N GLY A 67 6.01 -28.67 2.26
CA GLY A 67 5.49 -30.02 2.00
C GLY A 67 5.51 -30.43 0.53
N ALA A 68 5.73 -29.50 -0.39
CA ALA A 68 5.79 -29.76 -1.82
C ALA A 68 7.12 -30.45 -2.16
N GLN A 69 7.04 -31.55 -2.90
CA GLN A 69 8.24 -32.12 -3.52
C GLN A 69 8.67 -31.19 -4.65
N GLN A 70 9.97 -30.96 -4.77
CA GLN A 70 10.53 -30.25 -5.91
C GLN A 70 10.07 -30.96 -7.19
N GLU A 71 9.38 -30.24 -8.07
CA GLU A 71 9.16 -30.70 -9.45
C GLU A 71 10.45 -30.54 -10.26
#